data_AF-A0A968JWC9-F1
#
_entry.id   AF-A0A968JWC9-F1
#
_cell.length_a   1.000
_cell.length_b   1.000
_cell.length_c   1.000
_cell.angle_alpha   90.00
_cell.angle_beta   90.00
_cell.angle_gamma   90.00
#
_symmetry.space_group_name_H-M   'P 1'
#
loop_
_entity.id
_entity.type
_entity.pdbx_description
1 polymer ?
#
loop_
_entity_poly.entity_id
_entity_poly.type
_entity_poly.pdbx_seq_one_letter_code
_entity_poly.pdbx_strand_id
1 'polypeptide(L)'
;MFLAIRCMLEGNSKFKKITQEDGLSHNNIECIFKDSEGYMWFGTRSGLCRFDGYEVKVFRYKNSKGSLSGDRILCIGENNGILWIGTFASGLNKYDRKTGQFVNYSQIPELSERINRIKVLSDGSLWICSNHGLAKYLPEIDSFKIYQKSPQQQTGDDYNHFYDIVECRNKKIYVASESEFIHEFNQNEGTFTEIKYPRLPDLTSKL
;
A
#
# COMPACT_ATOMS: atom_id res chain seq x y z
N MET A 1 8.47 8.86 14.28
CA MET A 1 9.94 8.67 14.15
C MET A 1 10.32 9.09 12.73
N PHE A 2 10.73 10.34 12.55
CA PHE A 2 11.16 10.88 11.26
C PHE A 2 12.58 10.41 10.98
N LEU A 3 12.80 9.70 9.87
CA LEU A 3 14.13 9.41 9.37
C LEU A 3 14.68 10.69 8.74
N ALA A 4 15.51 11.41 9.50
CA ALA A 4 16.21 12.58 9.02
C ALA A 4 17.30 12.15 8.02
N ILE A 5 17.03 12.30 6.73
CA ILE A 5 18.11 12.45 5.75
C ILE A 5 18.68 13.85 6.02
N ARG A 6 19.87 13.91 6.60
CA ARG A 6 20.68 15.14 6.65
C ARG A 6 21.08 15.49 5.21
N CYS A 7 20.18 16.14 4.49
CA CYS A 7 20.55 16.97 3.37
C CYS A 7 20.93 18.32 3.97
N MET A 8 22.21 18.68 3.90
CA MET A 8 22.64 20.05 4.18
C MET A 8 22.06 20.92 3.07
N LEU A 9 20.81 21.35 3.23
CA LEU A 9 20.20 22.36 2.37
C LEU A 9 20.62 23.73 2.93
N GLU A 10 21.78 24.19 2.48
CA GLU A 10 22.10 25.60 2.54
C GLU A 10 21.11 26.36 1.64
N GLY A 11 20.38 27.32 2.23
CA GLY A 11 19.70 28.45 1.60
C GLY A 11 18.95 28.25 0.27
N ASN A 12 17.61 28.36 0.31
CA ASN A 12 16.71 28.51 -0.86
C ASN A 12 16.48 27.25 -1.73
N SER A 13 15.91 26.20 -1.15
CA SER A 13 15.35 25.09 -1.94
C SER A 13 14.18 25.55 -2.79
N LYS A 14 14.37 25.61 -4.12
CA LYS A 14 13.29 25.80 -5.10
C LYS A 14 12.70 24.43 -5.46
N PHE A 15 11.38 24.31 -5.40
CA PHE A 15 10.68 23.11 -5.85
C PHE A 15 10.27 23.26 -7.32
N LYS A 16 10.65 22.27 -8.15
CA LYS A 16 10.05 22.11 -9.47
C LYS A 16 8.68 21.46 -9.31
N LYS A 17 7.65 22.07 -9.89
CA LYS A 17 6.30 21.50 -9.94
C LYS A 17 6.20 20.57 -11.15
N ILE A 18 5.49 19.47 -10.97
CA ILE A 18 5.06 18.57 -12.05
C ILE A 18 3.57 18.39 -11.84
N THR A 19 2.79 18.67 -12.87
CA THR A 19 1.32 18.75 -12.84
C THR A 19 0.71 17.98 -14.01
N GLN A 20 -0.61 18.05 -14.17
CA GLN A 20 -1.29 17.54 -15.37
C GLN A 20 -0.78 18.19 -16.67
N GLU A 21 -0.36 19.46 -16.63
CA GLU A 21 0.23 20.14 -17.80
C GLU A 21 1.58 19.52 -18.21
N ASP A 22 2.27 18.90 -17.27
CA ASP A 22 3.54 18.20 -17.46
C ASP A 22 3.35 16.69 -17.76
N GLY A 23 2.11 16.24 -17.94
CA GLY A 23 1.77 14.86 -18.32
C GLY A 23 1.29 13.95 -17.19
N LEU A 24 1.15 14.44 -15.94
CA LEU A 24 0.48 13.65 -14.90
C LEU A 24 -0.97 13.38 -15.26
N SER A 25 -1.47 12.23 -14.80
CA SER A 25 -2.81 11.77 -15.12
C SER A 25 -3.90 12.44 -14.29
N HIS A 26 -3.55 12.95 -13.10
CA HIS A 26 -4.35 13.81 -12.21
C HIS A 26 -3.43 14.55 -11.23
N ASN A 27 -3.81 15.74 -10.75
CA ASN A 27 -3.05 16.50 -9.75
C ASN A 27 -3.17 15.96 -8.30
N ASN A 28 -4.02 14.94 -8.07
CA ASN A 28 -4.23 14.37 -6.73
C ASN A 28 -3.41 13.09 -6.65
N ILE A 29 -2.24 13.20 -6.03
CA ILE A 29 -1.33 12.09 -5.82
C ILE A 29 -1.68 11.42 -4.49
N GLU A 30 -2.11 10.17 -4.55
CA GLU A 30 -2.50 9.36 -3.39
C GLU A 30 -1.30 8.57 -2.84
N CYS A 31 -0.34 8.21 -3.70
CA CYS A 31 0.91 7.59 -3.28
C CYS A 31 2.08 7.89 -4.23
N ILE A 32 3.29 7.78 -3.69
CA ILE A 32 4.55 7.92 -4.42
C ILE A 32 5.43 6.71 -4.10
N PHE A 33 6.03 6.11 -5.12
CA PHE A 33 6.91 4.95 -4.97
C PHE A 33 8.11 5.07 -5.91
N LYS A 34 9.30 4.67 -5.46
CA LYS A 34 10.47 4.55 -6.33
C LYS A 34 10.79 3.07 -6.48
N ASP A 35 10.85 2.58 -7.71
CA ASP A 35 11.21 1.19 -7.95
C ASP A 35 12.73 0.94 -7.93
N SER A 36 13.10 -0.33 -8.00
CA SER A 36 14.48 -0.80 -8.02
C SER A 36 15.26 -0.40 -9.28
N GLU A 37 14.58 -0.01 -10.36
CA GLU A 37 15.20 0.49 -11.61
C GLU A 37 15.40 2.01 -11.59
N GLY A 38 14.91 2.69 -10.54
CA GLY A 38 15.06 4.13 -10.34
C GLY A 38 13.92 4.97 -10.89
N TYR A 39 12.87 4.36 -11.47
CA TYR A 39 11.69 5.10 -11.91
C TYR A 39 10.86 5.55 -10.72
N MET A 40 10.32 6.76 -10.83
CA MET A 40 9.33 7.27 -9.89
C MET A 40 7.93 6.90 -10.37
N TRP A 41 7.11 6.41 -9.45
CA TRP A 41 5.73 6.04 -9.70
C TRP A 41 4.81 6.88 -8.83
N PHE A 42 3.74 7.36 -9.45
CA PHE A 42 2.72 8.17 -8.78
C PHE A 42 1.36 7.51 -8.98
N GLY A 43 0.76 7.08 -7.87
CA GLY A 43 -0.64 6.67 -7.86
C GLY A 43 -1.52 7.89 -7.77
N THR A 44 -2.45 8.04 -8.71
CA THR A 44 -3.37 9.19 -8.76
C THR A 44 -4.82 8.75 -8.67
N ARG A 45 -5.74 9.71 -8.59
CA ARG A 45 -7.18 9.44 -8.70
C ARG A 45 -7.66 9.02 -10.08
N SER A 46 -6.85 9.24 -11.09
CA SER A 46 -7.18 8.91 -12.47
C SER A 46 -5.93 8.35 -13.14
N GLY A 47 -5.46 7.18 -12.75
CA GLY A 47 -4.38 6.44 -13.39
C GLY A 47 -3.10 6.34 -12.58
N LEU A 48 -2.21 5.46 -13.05
CA LEU A 48 -0.86 5.29 -12.56
C LEU A 48 0.11 6.04 -13.49
N CYS A 49 0.99 6.85 -12.92
CA CYS A 49 2.04 7.54 -13.68
C CYS A 49 3.40 6.93 -13.36
N ARG A 50 4.23 6.73 -14.38
CA ARG A 50 5.67 6.44 -14.25
C ARG A 50 6.45 7.62 -14.81
N PHE A 51 7.44 8.09 -14.06
CA PHE A 51 8.33 9.17 -14.43
C PHE A 51 9.78 8.69 -14.42
N ASP A 52 10.49 8.94 -15.50
CA ASP A 52 11.89 8.53 -15.69
C ASP A 52 12.91 9.65 -15.44
N GLY A 53 12.43 10.83 -15.05
CA GLY A 53 13.25 12.05 -14.91
C GLY A 53 13.01 13.07 -16.04
N TYR A 54 12.44 12.63 -17.15
CA TYR A 54 12.19 13.45 -18.33
C TYR A 54 10.70 13.42 -18.73
N GLU A 55 10.12 12.23 -18.85
CA GLU A 55 8.77 12.02 -19.38
C GLU A 55 7.88 11.25 -18.39
N VAL A 56 6.58 11.56 -18.44
CA VAL A 56 5.55 10.83 -17.71
C VAL A 56 4.83 9.87 -18.64
N LYS A 57 4.89 8.57 -18.32
CA LYS A 57 4.06 7.54 -18.94
C LYS A 57 2.83 7.27 -18.07
N VAL A 58 1.65 7.37 -18.66
CA VAL A 58 0.38 7.14 -17.97
C VAL A 58 -0.19 5.76 -18.31
N PHE A 59 -0.61 5.02 -17.28
CA PHE A 59 -1.37 3.78 -17.38
C PHE A 59 -2.78 4.02 -16.83
N ARG A 60 -3.79 3.52 -17.54
CA ARG A 60 -5.21 3.63 -17.19
C ARG A 60 -5.90 2.29 -17.29
N TYR A 61 -7.04 2.18 -16.61
CA TYR A 61 -7.99 1.12 -16.87
C TYR A 61 -8.44 1.19 -18.33
N LYS A 62 -8.42 0.03 -18.98
CA LYS A 62 -9.06 -0.19 -20.27
C LYS A 62 -9.93 -1.42 -20.10
N ASN A 63 -11.06 -1.48 -20.79
CA ASN A 63 -11.90 -2.67 -20.82
C ASN A 63 -11.26 -3.78 -21.70
N SER A 64 -9.99 -4.11 -21.43
CA SER A 64 -9.15 -5.04 -22.17
C SER A 64 -8.13 -5.69 -21.23
N LYS A 65 -7.80 -6.96 -21.50
CA LYS A 65 -6.73 -7.68 -20.79
C LYS A 65 -5.40 -6.92 -20.85
N GLY A 66 -4.58 -7.07 -19.82
CA GLY A 66 -3.26 -6.46 -19.79
C GLY A 66 -3.24 -4.97 -19.40
N SER A 67 -4.35 -4.43 -18.90
CA SER A 67 -4.44 -3.06 -18.38
C SER A 67 -4.82 -3.06 -16.90
N LEU A 68 -4.59 -1.93 -16.21
CA LEU A 68 -5.01 -1.73 -14.82
C LEU A 68 -6.46 -2.13 -14.62
N SER A 69 -6.84 -2.63 -13.44
CA SER A 69 -8.21 -2.98 -13.08
C SER A 69 -9.07 -1.76 -12.72
N GLY A 70 -8.45 -0.66 -12.33
CA GLY A 70 -9.12 0.57 -11.93
C GLY A 70 -8.15 1.76 -11.90
N ASP A 71 -8.69 2.97 -12.04
CA ASP A 71 -7.88 4.17 -12.21
C ASP A 71 -7.46 4.84 -10.88
N ARG A 72 -8.22 4.67 -9.79
CA ARG A 72 -7.86 5.30 -8.52
C ARG A 72 -6.86 4.42 -7.77
N ILE A 73 -5.59 4.81 -7.81
CA ILE A 73 -4.47 4.07 -7.23
C ILE A 73 -4.19 4.57 -5.82
N LEU A 74 -4.14 3.66 -4.83
CA LEU A 74 -3.94 4.02 -3.42
C LEU A 74 -2.54 3.69 -2.91
N CYS A 75 -1.93 2.61 -3.40
CA CYS A 75 -0.62 2.20 -2.94
C CYS A 75 0.13 1.42 -4.01
N ILE A 76 1.45 1.46 -3.93
CA ILE A 76 2.36 0.76 -4.83
C ILE A 76 3.43 0.09 -3.97
N GLY A 77 3.80 -1.13 -4.34
CA GLY A 77 4.93 -1.86 -3.78
C GLY A 77 5.67 -2.63 -4.85
N GLU A 78 6.86 -3.11 -4.51
CA GLU A 78 7.67 -3.94 -5.40
C GLU A 78 8.17 -5.16 -4.64
N ASN A 79 8.00 -6.34 -5.24
CA ASN A 79 8.62 -7.57 -4.78
C ASN A 79 9.37 -8.25 -5.94
N ASN A 80 10.67 -8.48 -5.79
CA ASN A 80 11.51 -9.18 -6.77
C ASN A 80 11.39 -8.62 -8.20
N GLY A 81 11.35 -7.29 -8.34
CA GLY A 81 11.24 -6.63 -9.64
C GLY A 81 9.82 -6.58 -10.24
N ILE A 82 8.83 -7.14 -9.54
CA ILE A 82 7.42 -7.08 -9.94
C ILE A 82 6.74 -5.98 -9.15
N LEU A 83 6.05 -5.08 -9.86
CA LEU A 83 5.27 -4.03 -9.24
C LEU A 83 3.87 -4.53 -8.88
N TRP A 84 3.43 -4.11 -7.70
CA TRP A 84 2.13 -4.41 -7.15
C TRP A 84 1.40 -3.09 -6.90
N ILE A 85 0.18 -2.98 -7.42
CA ILE A 85 -0.57 -1.72 -7.45
C ILE A 85 -1.95 -1.97 -6.84
N GLY A 86 -2.20 -1.32 -5.71
CA GLY A 86 -3.47 -1.38 -5.00
C GLY A 86 -4.41 -0.28 -5.47
N THR A 87 -5.67 -0.65 -5.75
CA THR A 87 -6.69 0.30 -6.19
C THR A 87 -7.72 0.57 -5.10
N PHE A 88 -8.51 1.63 -5.29
CA PHE A 88 -9.55 2.04 -4.35
C PHE A 88 -10.71 1.04 -4.25
N ALA A 89 -11.09 0.39 -5.34
CA ALA A 89 -12.28 -0.48 -5.42
C ALA A 89 -12.21 -1.49 -6.58
N SER A 90 -11.01 -1.84 -7.05
CA SER A 90 -10.84 -2.75 -8.19
C SER A 90 -9.75 -3.80 -7.92
N GLY A 91 -9.43 -4.03 -6.65
CA GLY A 91 -8.46 -5.01 -6.20
C GLY A 91 -7.02 -4.63 -6.48
N LEU A 92 -6.22 -5.67 -6.68
CA LEU A 92 -4.77 -5.62 -6.79
C LEU A 92 -4.35 -5.86 -8.24
N ASN A 93 -3.31 -5.16 -8.69
CA ASN A 93 -2.71 -5.39 -10.00
C ASN A 93 -1.25 -5.78 -9.82
N LYS A 94 -0.82 -6.80 -10.56
CA LYS A 94 0.58 -7.19 -10.71
C LYS A 94 1.06 -6.74 -12.07
N TYR A 95 2.07 -5.90 -12.09
CA TYR A 95 2.64 -5.34 -13.30
C TYR A 95 4.03 -5.92 -13.54
N ASP A 96 4.15 -6.68 -14.62
CA ASP A 96 5.43 -7.15 -15.11
C ASP A 96 6.02 -6.09 -16.05
N ARG A 97 7.10 -5.46 -15.61
CA ARG A 97 7.79 -4.40 -16.36
C ARG A 97 8.41 -4.92 -17.65
N LYS A 98 8.82 -6.20 -17.70
CA LYS A 98 9.49 -6.78 -18.88
C LYS A 98 8.52 -6.94 -20.04
N THR A 99 7.32 -7.41 -19.74
CA THR A 99 6.25 -7.60 -20.74
C THR A 99 5.38 -6.36 -20.90
N GLY A 100 5.39 -5.46 -19.92
CA GLY A 100 4.54 -4.28 -19.89
C GLY A 100 3.06 -4.61 -19.64
N GLN A 101 2.77 -5.77 -19.08
CA GLN A 101 1.41 -6.30 -18.91
C GLN A 101 0.96 -6.26 -17.44
N PHE A 102 -0.34 -6.02 -17.27
CA PHE A 102 -1.02 -6.14 -15.97
C PHE A 102 -1.76 -7.48 -15.86
N VAL A 103 -1.62 -8.11 -14.71
CA VAL A 103 -2.48 -9.20 -14.23
C VAL A 103 -3.31 -8.67 -13.08
N ASN A 104 -4.63 -8.86 -13.17
CA ASN A 104 -5.59 -8.24 -12.27
C ASN A 104 -6.13 -9.30 -11.31
N TYR A 105 -6.06 -9.01 -10.02
CA TYR A 105 -6.66 -9.81 -8.95
C TYR A 105 -7.84 -9.03 -8.36
N SER A 106 -8.96 -9.09 -9.07
CA SER A 106 -10.28 -8.70 -8.58
C SER A 106 -10.93 -9.89 -7.87
N GLN A 107 -11.74 -9.66 -6.84
CA GLN A 107 -12.47 -10.72 -6.14
C GLN A 107 -11.62 -11.83 -5.50
N ILE A 108 -10.50 -11.47 -4.84
CA ILE A 108 -9.80 -12.43 -3.98
C ILE A 108 -10.76 -12.83 -2.84
N PRO A 109 -11.06 -14.13 -2.64
CA PRO A 109 -11.97 -14.56 -1.59
C PRO A 109 -11.55 -14.03 -0.23
N GLU A 110 -12.52 -13.55 0.55
CA GLU A 110 -12.31 -13.03 1.91
C GLU A 110 -11.41 -11.79 2.02
N LEU A 111 -11.02 -11.17 0.89
CA LEU A 111 -10.26 -9.92 0.85
C LEU A 111 -11.05 -8.82 0.15
N SER A 112 -11.05 -7.61 0.73
CA SER A 112 -11.69 -6.46 0.08
C SER A 112 -10.94 -6.01 -1.17
N GLU A 113 -11.67 -5.57 -2.19
CA GLU A 113 -11.10 -4.97 -3.40
C GLU A 113 -10.51 -3.58 -3.18
N ARG A 114 -10.75 -2.99 -2.00
CA ARG A 114 -10.08 -1.77 -1.57
C ARG A 114 -8.75 -2.13 -0.94
N ILE A 115 -7.66 -1.80 -1.64
CA ILE A 115 -6.30 -2.10 -1.18
C ILE A 115 -5.69 -0.86 -0.54
N ASN A 116 -5.58 -0.87 0.78
CA ASN A 116 -5.08 0.26 1.56
C ASN A 116 -3.56 0.34 1.52
N ARG A 117 -2.87 -0.81 1.56
CA ARG A 117 -1.41 -0.85 1.67
C ARG A 117 -0.82 -2.12 1.09
N ILE A 118 0.33 -1.98 0.43
CA ILE A 118 1.18 -3.08 0.00
C ILE A 118 2.55 -2.91 0.65
N LYS A 119 3.10 -3.97 1.25
CA LYS A 119 4.40 -3.94 1.89
C LYS A 119 5.16 -5.22 1.67
N VAL A 120 6.43 -5.10 1.32
CA VAL A 120 7.39 -6.20 1.43
C VAL A 120 8.09 -6.10 2.78
N LEU A 121 8.05 -7.18 3.55
CA LEU A 121 8.75 -7.29 4.82
C LEU A 121 10.21 -7.76 4.59
N SER A 122 11.02 -7.71 5.63
CA SER A 122 12.45 -8.01 5.53
C SER A 122 12.78 -9.46 5.22
N ASP A 123 11.83 -10.39 5.35
CA ASP A 123 11.93 -11.78 4.90
C ASP A 123 11.58 -11.96 3.40
N GLY A 124 11.25 -10.87 2.69
CA GLY A 124 10.86 -10.88 1.28
C GLY A 124 9.38 -11.20 1.05
N SER A 125 8.60 -11.43 2.12
CA SER A 125 7.16 -11.69 1.97
C SER A 125 6.39 -10.42 1.62
N LEU A 126 5.43 -10.56 0.71
CA LEU A 126 4.55 -9.47 0.27
C LEU A 126 3.22 -9.55 1.02
N TRP A 127 2.87 -8.46 1.67
CA TRP A 127 1.66 -8.31 2.46
C TRP A 127 0.78 -7.19 1.91
N ILE A 128 -0.53 -7.44 1.96
CA ILE A 128 -1.56 -6.56 1.44
C ILE A 128 -2.59 -6.29 2.53
N CYS A 129 -2.77 -5.03 2.89
CA CYS A 129 -3.79 -4.58 3.82
C CYS A 129 -5.02 -4.12 3.02
N SER A 130 -6.21 -4.57 3.43
CA SER A 130 -7.48 -4.20 2.81
C SER A 130 -8.51 -3.82 3.88
N ASN A 131 -9.69 -3.36 3.46
CA ASN A 131 -10.82 -3.16 4.37
C ASN A 131 -11.40 -4.47 4.93
N HIS A 132 -11.03 -5.63 4.40
CA HIS A 132 -11.56 -6.88 4.93
C HIS A 132 -10.45 -7.92 4.90
N GLY A 133 -9.50 -7.79 5.82
CA GLY A 133 -8.43 -8.76 5.98
C GLY A 133 -7.06 -8.29 5.50
N LEU A 134 -6.07 -9.00 6.01
CA LEU A 134 -4.66 -8.90 5.67
C LEU A 134 -4.29 -10.11 4.83
N ALA A 135 -3.70 -9.93 3.66
CA ALA A 135 -3.28 -11.02 2.80
C ALA A 135 -1.74 -11.15 2.76
N LYS A 136 -1.25 -12.39 2.75
CA LYS A 136 0.11 -12.75 2.38
C LYS A 136 0.10 -13.38 0.99
N TYR A 137 0.88 -12.84 0.05
CA TYR A 137 1.02 -13.42 -1.27
C TYR A 137 1.90 -14.68 -1.23
N LEU A 138 1.45 -15.73 -1.92
CA LEU A 138 2.10 -17.03 -2.06
C LEU A 138 2.58 -17.19 -3.52
N PRO A 139 3.85 -16.85 -3.82
CA PRO A 139 4.34 -16.81 -5.20
C PRO A 139 4.35 -18.17 -5.90
N GLU A 140 4.53 -19.26 -5.15
CA GLU A 140 4.63 -20.63 -5.69
C GLU A 140 3.37 -21.10 -6.40
N ILE A 141 2.21 -20.57 -6.01
CA ILE A 141 0.89 -20.97 -6.53
C ILE A 141 0.07 -19.77 -7.01
N ASP A 142 0.70 -18.59 -7.12
CA ASP A 142 0.07 -17.31 -7.47
C ASP A 142 -1.24 -17.03 -6.71
N SER A 143 -1.22 -17.24 -5.39
CA SER A 143 -2.42 -17.15 -4.53
C SER A 143 -2.17 -16.31 -3.28
N PHE A 144 -3.21 -16.18 -2.44
CA PHE A 144 -3.19 -15.33 -1.25
C PHE A 144 -3.68 -16.12 -0.04
N LYS A 145 -2.92 -16.05 1.06
CA LYS A 145 -3.39 -16.50 2.38
C LYS A 145 -3.96 -15.30 3.13
N ILE A 146 -5.21 -15.40 3.54
CA ILE A 146 -5.96 -14.31 4.18
C ILE A 146 -5.98 -14.50 5.70
N TYR A 147 -5.86 -13.38 6.41
CA TYR A 147 -5.92 -13.29 7.87
C TYR A 147 -6.95 -12.23 8.26
N GLN A 148 -7.85 -12.60 9.16
CA GLN A 148 -8.91 -11.74 9.68
C GLN A 148 -8.92 -11.82 11.20
N LYS A 149 -9.24 -10.71 11.87
CA LYS A 149 -9.37 -10.68 13.33
C LYS A 149 -10.61 -11.44 13.79
N SER A 150 -11.72 -11.27 13.07
CA SER A 150 -13.01 -11.91 13.35
C SER A 150 -13.61 -12.48 12.06
N PRO A 151 -13.33 -13.75 11.72
CA PRO A 151 -13.79 -14.36 10.46
C PRO A 151 -15.31 -14.54 10.36
N GLN A 152 -16.01 -14.57 11.49
CA GLN A 152 -17.44 -14.89 11.59
C GLN A 152 -18.35 -13.65 11.66
N GLN A 153 -17.78 -12.45 11.79
CA GLN A 153 -18.54 -11.19 11.86
C GLN A 153 -18.46 -10.49 10.51
N GLN A 154 -19.38 -10.88 9.60
CA GLN A 154 -19.33 -10.49 8.19
C GLN A 154 -20.03 -9.14 7.88
N THR A 155 -20.74 -8.54 8.83
CA THR A 155 -21.57 -7.36 8.54
C THR A 155 -21.65 -6.42 9.73
N GLY A 156 -21.07 -5.22 9.60
CA GLY A 156 -21.42 -4.08 10.47
C GLY A 156 -20.24 -3.30 11.04
N ASP A 157 -19.13 -3.97 11.38
CA ASP A 157 -18.09 -3.33 12.18
C ASP A 157 -16.70 -3.42 11.53
N ASP A 158 -15.99 -2.29 11.51
CA ASP A 158 -14.71 -2.02 10.85
C ASP A 158 -13.50 -2.85 11.39
N TYR A 159 -13.73 -3.94 12.14
CA TYR A 159 -12.69 -4.70 12.86
C TYR A 159 -11.65 -5.38 11.97
N ASN A 160 -11.96 -5.61 10.70
CA ASN A 160 -11.04 -6.23 9.72
C ASN A 160 -10.44 -5.20 8.74
N HIS A 161 -10.64 -3.90 8.99
CA HIS A 161 -10.05 -2.84 8.19
C HIS A 161 -8.59 -2.68 8.56
N PHE A 162 -7.68 -3.11 7.71
CA PHE A 162 -6.24 -2.90 7.92
C PHE A 162 -5.75 -1.77 7.02
N TYR A 163 -5.09 -0.78 7.61
CA TYR A 163 -4.59 0.41 6.92
C TYR A 163 -3.09 0.39 6.68
N ASP A 164 -2.34 -0.21 7.59
CA ASP A 164 -0.88 -0.27 7.54
C ASP A 164 -0.38 -1.55 8.23
N ILE A 165 0.81 -2.00 7.84
CA ILE A 165 1.55 -3.13 8.40
C ILE A 165 3.04 -2.80 8.57
N VAL A 166 3.54 -2.66 9.79
CA VAL A 166 4.93 -2.29 10.02
C VAL A 166 5.68 -3.43 10.67
N GLU A 167 6.84 -3.77 10.13
CA GLU A 167 7.80 -4.65 10.79
C GLU A 167 8.84 -3.82 11.54
N CYS A 168 8.97 -4.09 12.83
CA CYS A 168 9.97 -3.49 13.70
C CYS A 168 11.31 -4.23 13.61
N ARG A 169 12.40 -3.59 14.08
CA ARG A 169 13.76 -4.18 14.07
C ARG A 169 13.86 -5.51 14.81
N ASN A 170 13.02 -5.72 15.82
CA ASN A 170 12.91 -6.97 16.57
C ASN A 170 12.03 -8.04 15.89
N LYS A 171 11.71 -7.87 14.59
CA LYS A 171 10.87 -8.76 13.78
C LYS A 171 9.41 -8.86 14.23
N LYS A 172 8.97 -8.02 15.16
CA LYS A 172 7.55 -7.89 15.49
C LYS A 172 6.83 -7.16 14.38
N ILE A 173 5.65 -7.66 14.03
CA ILE A 173 4.79 -7.07 13.01
C ILE A 173 3.62 -6.41 13.72
N TYR A 174 3.36 -5.16 13.38
CA TYR A 174 2.22 -4.40 13.87
C TYR A 174 1.32 -4.05 12.71
N VAL A 175 0.01 -4.11 12.94
CA VAL A 175 -0.99 -3.67 11.97
C VAL A 175 -1.83 -2.56 12.57
N ALA A 176 -2.08 -1.52 11.77
CA ALA A 176 -3.02 -0.47 12.09
C ALA A 176 -4.39 -0.85 11.52
N SER A 177 -5.42 -0.74 12.36
CA SER A 177 -6.82 -0.94 11.96
C SER A 177 -7.70 0.22 12.40
N GLU A 178 -8.98 0.20 12.05
CA GLU A 178 -9.95 1.24 12.48
C GLU A 178 -10.12 1.29 14.00
N SER A 179 -9.74 0.23 14.73
CA SER A 179 -9.86 0.23 16.19
C SER A 179 -8.98 1.29 16.85
N GLU A 180 -9.32 1.70 18.08
CA GLU A 180 -8.49 2.61 18.88
C GLU A 180 -7.08 2.06 19.20
N PHE A 181 -6.82 0.78 18.90
CA PHE A 181 -5.57 0.09 19.23
C PHE A 181 -4.77 -0.29 17.98
N ILE A 182 -3.46 -0.37 18.16
CA ILE A 182 -2.57 -1.06 17.22
C ILE A 182 -2.56 -2.54 17.62
N HIS A 183 -2.53 -3.45 16.63
CA HIS A 183 -2.42 -4.89 16.89
C HIS A 183 -1.01 -5.39 16.61
N GLU A 184 -0.45 -6.20 17.51
CA GLU A 184 0.66 -7.09 17.20
C GLU A 184 0.12 -8.28 16.42
N PHE A 185 0.71 -8.57 15.27
CA PHE A 185 0.30 -9.68 14.41
C PHE A 185 1.31 -10.82 14.50
N ASN A 186 0.85 -11.99 14.93
CA ASN A 186 1.63 -13.21 14.94
C ASN A 186 1.37 -13.98 13.63
N GLN A 187 2.33 -13.91 12.70
CA GLN A 187 2.19 -14.56 11.39
C GLN A 187 2.10 -16.09 11.42
N ASN A 188 2.67 -16.73 12.45
CA ASN A 188 2.73 -18.19 12.56
C ASN A 188 1.36 -18.73 12.99
N GLU A 189 0.75 -18.07 13.97
CA GLU A 189 -0.57 -18.44 14.50
C GLU A 189 -1.71 -17.79 13.72
N GLY A 190 -1.45 -16.70 12.99
CA GLY A 190 -2.47 -15.90 12.32
C GLY A 190 -3.32 -15.07 13.28
N THR A 191 -2.80 -14.74 14.46
CA THR A 191 -3.52 -14.08 15.54
C THR A 191 -3.15 -12.60 15.65
N PHE A 192 -4.09 -11.80 16.16
CA PHE A 192 -3.93 -10.35 16.37
C PHE A 192 -4.10 -10.04 17.85
N THR A 193 -3.08 -9.45 18.48
CA THR A 193 -3.10 -9.06 19.89
C THR A 193 -3.19 -7.55 20.02
N GLU A 194 -4.21 -7.03 20.70
CA GLU A 194 -4.36 -5.61 20.95
C GLU A 194 -3.25 -5.08 21.87
N ILE A 195 -2.60 -4.00 21.43
CA ILE A 195 -1.67 -3.24 22.26
C ILE A 195 -2.36 -1.98 22.73
N LYS A 196 -2.63 -1.94 24.04
CA LYS A 196 -3.07 -0.72 24.74
C LYS A 196 -1.86 0.15 25.00
N TYR A 197 -1.75 1.26 24.27
CA TYR A 197 -0.84 2.33 24.67
C TYR A 197 -1.54 3.16 25.75
N PRO A 198 -0.87 3.48 26.87
CA PRO A 198 -1.39 4.48 27.78
C PRO A 198 -1.53 5.78 26.99
N ARG A 199 -2.74 6.34 26.92
CA ARG A 199 -2.91 7.73 26.46
C ARG A 199 -1.96 8.57 27.31
N LEU A 200 -1.11 9.38 26.68
CA LEU A 200 -0.29 10.35 27.42
C LEU A 200 -1.22 11.11 28.39
N PRO A 201 -0.81 11.33 29.65
CA PRO A 201 -1.65 12.04 30.59
C PRO A 201 -2.06 13.38 29.99
N ASP A 202 -3.32 13.75 30.22
CA ASP A 202 -3.92 14.96 29.70
C ASP A 202 -3.04 16.17 30.10
N LEU A 203 -2.41 16.80 29.11
CA LEU A 203 -1.49 17.93 29.29
C LEU A 203 -2.22 19.16 29.86
N THR A 204 -3.54 19.11 29.95
CA THR A 204 -4.40 20.14 30.55
C THR A 204 -4.34 20.17 32.09
N SER A 205 -3.77 19.16 32.74
CA SER A 205 -3.66 19.10 34.21
C SER A 205 -2.50 19.92 34.82
N LYS A 206 -1.78 20.73 34.02
CA LYS A 206 -0.67 21.58 34.45
C LYS A 206 -0.80 23.06 34.02
N LEU A 207 -2.01 23.59 33.96
CA LEU A 207 -2.27 25.03 33.86
C LEU A 207 -2.96 25.53 35.13
#